data_AF-A0A928EFT8-F1
#
_entry.id   AF-A0A928EFT8-F1
#
_cell.length_a   1.000
_cell.length_b   1.000
_cell.length_c   1.000
_cell.angle_alpha   90.00
_cell.angle_beta   90.00
_cell.angle_gamma   90.00
#
_symmetry.space_group_name_H-M   'P 1'
#
loop_
_entity.id
_entity.type
_entity.pdbx_description
1 polymer ?
#
loop_
_entity_poly.entity_id
_entity_poly.type
_entity_poly.pdbx_seq_one_letter_code
_entity_poly.pdbx_strand_id
1 'polypeptide(L)' 'MNDQLLAVARDVLTREGVPEAEQIDIDFSLRTVDRVTRWAVAVAIESAGGAQLTDEQICDAQTLRDLLP' A
#
# COMPACT_ATOMS: atom_id res chain seq x y z
N MET A 1 -13.42 -5.10 5.06
CA MET A 1 -12.78 -5.05 3.73
C MET A 1 -11.52 -4.19 3.80
N ASN A 2 -11.62 -2.93 4.22
CA ASN A 2 -10.46 -2.04 4.37
C ASN A 2 -9.41 -2.56 5.37
N ASP A 3 -9.81 -3.18 6.47
CA ASP A 3 -8.87 -3.77 7.44
C ASP A 3 -8.05 -4.93 6.85
N GLN A 4 -8.63 -5.70 5.92
CA GLN A 4 -7.95 -6.80 5.24
C GLN A 4 -6.94 -6.28 4.22
N LEU A 5 -7.31 -5.25 3.46
CA LEU A 5 -6.38 -4.60 2.51
C LEU A 5 -5.25 -3.88 3.23
N LEU A 6 -5.54 -3.25 4.38
CA LEU A 6 -4.52 -2.65 5.24
C LEU A 6 -3.55 -3.71 5.80
N ALA A 7 -4.06 -4.88 6.21
CA ALA A 7 -3.20 -5.99 6.64
C ALA A 7 -2.27 -6.50 5.53
N VAL A 8 -2.76 -6.58 4.29
CA VAL A 8 -1.95 -6.94 3.12
C VAL A 8 -0.87 -5.90 2.84
N ALA A 9 -1.21 -4.60 2.89
CA ALA A 9 -0.24 -3.53 2.73
C ALA A 9 0.87 -3.60 3.80
N ARG A 10 0.50 -3.87 5.06
CA ARG A 10 1.46 -4.05 6.17
C ARG A 10 2.39 -5.24 5.94
N ASP A 11 1.87 -6.37 5.48
CA ASP A 11 2.69 -7.56 5.20
C ASP A 11 3.77 -7.27 4.15
N VAL A 12 3.38 -6.61 3.05
CA VAL A 12 4.32 -6.18 2.01
C VAL A 12 5.36 -5.21 2.57
N LEU A 13 4.93 -4.16 3.26
CA LEU A 13 5.85 -3.17 3.84
C LEU A 13 6.84 -3.80 4.84
N THR A 14 6.37 -4.76 5.64
CA THR A 14 7.23 -5.53 6.56
C THR A 14 8.28 -6.33 5.78
N ARG A 15 7.88 -7.03 4.71
CA ARG A 15 8.78 -7.84 3.87
C ARG A 15 9.80 -7.00 3.12
N GLU A 16 9.41 -5.80 2.71
CA GLU A 16 10.29 -4.81 2.07
C GLU A 16 11.20 -4.09 3.09
N GLY A 17 11.11 -4.45 4.38
CA GLY A 17 12.02 -3.95 5.42
C GLY A 17 11.64 -2.59 5.99
N VAL A 18 10.39 -2.15 5.85
CA VAL A 18 9.89 -0.92 6.48
C VAL A 18 9.68 -1.21 7.98
N PRO A 19 10.54 -0.69 8.87
CA PRO A 19 10.63 -1.13 10.27
C PRO A 19 9.41 -0.76 11.13
N GLU A 20 8.59 0.18 10.67
CA GLU A 20 7.42 0.69 11.39
C GLU A 20 6.11 0.01 10.96
N ALA A 21 6.19 -1.08 10.17
CA ALA A 21 5.04 -1.71 9.53
C ALA A 21 3.90 -2.14 10.46
N GLU A 22 4.19 -2.48 11.72
CA GLU A 22 3.17 -2.83 12.70
C GLU A 22 2.30 -1.64 13.16
N GLN A 23 2.81 -0.41 13.03
CA GLN A 23 2.12 0.83 13.40
C GLN A 23 1.49 1.55 12.20
N ILE A 24 1.65 1.00 10.99
CA ILE A 24 1.15 1.61 9.76
C ILE A 24 -0.37 1.59 9.75
N ASP A 25 -1.00 2.74 9.73
CA ASP A 25 -2.44 2.87 9.52
C ASP A 25 -2.74 3.34 8.07
N ILE A 26 -4.00 3.65 7.81
CA ILE A 26 -4.46 4.07 6.49
C ILE A 26 -3.84 5.42 6.04
N ASP A 27 -3.33 6.22 6.97
CA ASP A 27 -2.69 7.51 6.71
C ASP A 27 -1.16 7.41 6.53
N PHE A 28 -0.61 6.19 6.55
CA PHE A 28 0.80 5.96 6.28
C PHE A 28 1.22 6.54 4.93
N SER A 29 2.26 7.36 4.97
CA SER A 29 2.77 8.08 3.81
C SER A 29 3.57 7.18 2.89
N LEU A 30 3.10 6.99 1.66
CA LEU A 30 3.81 6.26 0.60
C LEU A 30 4.99 7.03 0.02
N ARG A 31 5.24 8.27 0.48
CA ARG A 31 6.45 9.04 0.14
C ARG A 31 7.68 8.60 0.92
N THR A 32 7.52 7.87 2.02
CA THR A 32 8.64 7.40 2.85
C THR A 32 9.30 6.15 2.28
N VAL A 33 8.64 5.47 1.34
CA VAL A 33 9.14 4.27 0.67
C VAL A 33 9.55 4.58 -0.77
N ASP A 34 10.39 3.73 -1.34
CA ASP A 34 10.78 3.85 -2.74
C ASP A 34 9.64 3.46 -3.69
N ARG A 35 9.84 3.75 -4.98
CA ARG A 35 8.85 3.51 -6.03
C ARG A 35 8.53 2.03 -6.23
N VAL A 36 9.50 1.13 -6.01
CA VAL A 36 9.33 -0.31 -6.18
C VAL A 36 8.48 -0.85 -5.04
N THR A 37 8.78 -0.48 -3.79
CA THR A 37 7.95 -0.83 -2.63
C THR A 37 6.52 -0.31 -2.78
N ARG A 38 6.35 0.93 -3.26
CA ARG A 38 5.01 1.49 -3.53
C ARG A 38 4.23 0.63 -4.54
N TRP A 39 4.89 0.22 -5.62
CA TRP A 39 4.28 -0.64 -6.63
C TRP A 39 3.92 -2.02 -6.07
N ALA A 40 4.80 -2.61 -5.25
CA ALA A 40 4.52 -3.89 -4.61
C ALA A 40 3.29 -3.83 -3.69
N VAL A 41 3.13 -2.74 -2.94
CA VAL A 41 1.96 -2.49 -2.10
C VAL A 41 0.69 -2.36 -2.94
N ALA A 42 0.72 -1.55 -4.00
CA ALA A 42 -0.41 -1.37 -4.90
C ALA A 42 -0.87 -2.70 -5.50
N VAL A 43 0.04 -3.48 -6.07
CA VAL A 43 -0.27 -4.80 -6.67
C VAL A 43 -0.87 -5.77 -5.65
N ALA A 44 -0.40 -5.74 -4.41
CA ALA A 44 -0.94 -6.60 -3.36
C ALA A 44 -2.36 -6.18 -2.97
N ILE A 45 -2.63 -4.87 -2.90
CA ILE A 45 -3.98 -4.33 -2.65
C ILE A 45 -4.91 -4.67 -3.82
N GLU A 46 -4.48 -4.51 -5.07
CA GLU A 46 -5.25 -4.89 -6.25
C GLU A 46 -5.62 -6.37 -6.23
N SER A 47 -4.64 -7.22 -5.94
CA SER A 47 -4.82 -8.69 -5.87
C SER A 47 -5.80 -9.10 -4.78
N ALA A 48 -5.83 -8.38 -3.65
CA ALA A 48 -6.70 -8.69 -2.52
C ALA A 48 -8.10 -8.05 -2.63
N GLY A 49 -8.19 -6.86 -3.24
CA GLY A 49 -9.43 -6.08 -3.35
C GLY A 49 -10.21 -6.32 -4.63
N GLY A 50 -9.57 -6.89 -5.67
CA GLY A 50 -10.18 -7.10 -6.98
C GLY A 50 -10.44 -5.82 -7.76
N ALA A 51 -9.96 -4.67 -7.27
CA ALA A 51 -9.99 -3.40 -7.96
C ALA A 51 -8.64 -3.15 -8.63
N GLN A 52 -8.66 -2.63 -9.84
CA GLN A 52 -7.45 -2.30 -10.59
C GLN A 52 -7.13 -0.81 -10.41
N LEU A 53 -5.88 -0.51 -10.09
CA LEU A 53 -5.33 0.83 -9.99
C LEU A 53 -4.55 1.13 -11.27
N THR A 54 -4.72 2.32 -11.80
CA THR A 54 -3.91 2.81 -12.91
C THR A 54 -2.51 3.21 -12.42
N ASP A 55 -1.52 3.16 -13.30
CA ASP A 55 -0.17 3.64 -13.03
C ASP A 55 -0.17 5.08 -12.47
N GLU A 56 -1.05 5.94 -12.99
CA GLU A 56 -1.21 7.33 -12.53
C GLU A 56 -1.71 7.38 -11.08
N GLN A 57 -2.73 6.60 -10.72
CA GLN A 57 -3.22 6.49 -9.34
C GLN A 57 -2.13 5.99 -8.38
N ILE A 58 -1.34 4.99 -8.79
CA ILE A 58 -0.23 4.46 -7.99
C ILE A 58 0.86 5.53 -7.80
N CYS A 59 1.15 6.30 -8.86
CA CYS A 59 2.16 7.37 -8.80
C CYS A 59 1.70 8.54 -7.92
N ASP A 60 0.43 8.91 -8.01
CA ASP A 60 -0.15 10.06 -7.32
C ASP A 60 -0.57 9.75 -5.88
N ALA A 61 -0.70 8.47 -5.51
CA ALA A 61 -1.02 8.06 -4.16
C ALA A 61 -0.02 8.63 -3.13
N GLN A 62 -0.56 9.33 -2.14
CA GLN A 62 0.19 9.97 -1.07
C GLN A 62 0.23 9.07 0.17
N THR A 63 -0.87 8.35 0.41
CA THR A 63 -1.09 7.49 1.56
C THR A 63 -1.65 6.13 1.15
N LEU A 64 -1.65 5.17 2.07
CA LEU A 64 -2.34 3.89 1.85
C LEU A 64 -3.83 4.08 1.55
N ARG A 65 -4.48 5.09 2.13
CA ARG A 65 -5.89 5.44 1.83
C ARG A 65 -6.13 5.60 0.34
N ASP A 66 -5.18 6.23 -0.36
CA ASP A 66 -5.34 6.57 -1.79
C ASP A 66 -5.26 5.34 -2.70
N LEU A 67 -4.71 4.23 -2.19
CA LEU A 67 -4.64 2.94 -2.89
C LEU A 67 -5.84 2.02 -2.58
N LEU A 68 -6.66 2.36 -1.59
CA LEU A 68 -7.82 1.53 -1.20
C LEU A 68 -9.05 1.91 -2.05
N PRO A 69 -9.76 0.92 -2.63
CA PRO A 69 -10.97 1.15 -3.43
C PRO A 69 -12.19 1.55 -2.60
#